data_AF-B5DT97-F1
#
_entry.id   AF-B5DT97-F1
#
_cell.length_a   1.000
_cell.length_b   1.000
_cell.length_c   1.000
_cell.angle_alpha   90.00
_cell.angle_beta   90.00
_cell.angle_gamma   90.00
#
_symmetry.space_group_name_H-M   'P 1'
#
loop_
_entity.id
_entity.type
_entity.pdbx_description
1 polymer ?
#
loop_
_entity_poly.entity_id
_entity_poly.type
_entity_poly.pdbx_seq_one_letter_code
_entity_poly.pdbx_strand_id
1 'polypeptide(L)'
;MPSYRDSRGAYRRCALRVACCFRTVSEDAALVVAGMVPLDLLVDERQSGLTVGGERREGTIARWQRRWDQAENGRWTRRLIPQLRPWMQRKRGQIDHYLGQLLTGHGCFKQYLYRFKHADDPYCSYCGPGARLLFLSPLSSGTRDARRGEPR
;
A
#
# COMPACT_ATOMS: atom_id res chain seq x y z
N MET A 1 -21.59 21.65 -2.30
CA MET A 1 -21.23 20.21 -2.27
C MET A 1 -19.86 20.05 -2.89
N PRO A 2 -18.88 19.39 -2.26
CA PRO A 2 -17.56 19.15 -2.84
C PRO A 2 -17.68 18.40 -4.17
N SER A 3 -16.81 18.71 -5.15
CA SER A 3 -16.75 17.96 -6.41
C SER A 3 -16.33 16.50 -6.13
N TYR A 4 -16.80 15.54 -6.94
CA TYR A 4 -16.41 14.13 -6.82
C TYR A 4 -14.89 13.95 -6.80
N ARG A 5 -14.17 14.78 -7.59
CA ARG A 5 -12.71 14.80 -7.65
C ARG A 5 -12.07 15.16 -6.31
N ASP A 6 -12.64 16.14 -5.60
CA ASP A 6 -12.14 16.58 -4.30
C ASP A 6 -12.38 15.52 -3.24
N SER A 7 -13.58 14.92 -3.25
CA SER A 7 -13.96 13.82 -2.38
C SER A 7 -13.04 12.61 -2.56
N ARG A 8 -12.73 12.24 -3.81
CA ARG A 8 -11.79 11.16 -4.12
C ARG A 8 -10.37 11.47 -3.64
N GLY A 9 -9.90 12.70 -3.82
CA GLY A 9 -8.60 13.15 -3.33
C GLY A 9 -8.48 13.09 -1.80
N ALA A 10 -9.53 13.50 -1.09
CA ALA A 10 -9.60 13.37 0.37
C ALA A 10 -9.64 11.89 0.81
N TYR A 11 -10.46 11.07 0.15
CA TYR A 11 -10.59 9.63 0.43
C TYR A 11 -9.26 8.89 0.28
N ARG A 12 -8.51 9.18 -0.80
CA ARG A 12 -7.16 8.65 -1.00
C ARG A 12 -6.21 9.05 0.13
N ARG A 13 -6.24 10.30 0.59
CA ARG A 13 -5.38 10.76 1.71
C ARG A 13 -5.72 10.05 3.01
N CYS A 14 -7.00 9.77 3.27
CA CYS A 14 -7.41 8.96 4.41
C CYS A 14 -6.85 7.54 4.30
N ALA A 15 -6.98 6.89 3.14
CA ALA A 15 -6.45 5.54 2.91
C ALA A 15 -4.93 5.46 3.14
N LEU A 16 -4.17 6.43 2.63
CA LEU A 16 -2.72 6.49 2.85
C LEU A 16 -2.34 6.59 4.34
N ARG A 17 -3.12 7.35 5.13
CA ARG A 17 -2.89 7.50 6.56
C ARG A 17 -3.26 6.23 7.34
N VAL A 18 -4.41 5.63 7.03
CA VAL A 18 -4.85 4.36 7.64
C VAL A 18 -3.86 3.24 7.33
N ALA A 19 -3.32 3.21 6.11
CA ALA A 19 -2.33 2.23 5.69
C ALA A 19 -0.89 2.58 6.10
N CYS A 20 -0.64 3.74 6.74
CA CYS A 20 0.70 4.26 7.06
C CYS A 20 1.69 4.28 5.88
N CYS A 21 1.18 4.52 4.66
CA CYS A 21 1.90 4.37 3.40
C CYS A 21 2.40 5.69 2.81
N PHE A 22 3.43 5.62 1.97
CA PHE A 22 3.97 6.77 1.24
C PHE A 22 2.95 7.37 0.26
N ARG A 23 3.01 8.69 0.06
CA ARG A 23 2.13 9.42 -0.89
C ARG A 23 2.20 8.95 -2.35
N THR A 24 3.31 8.31 -2.72
CA THR A 24 3.55 7.76 -4.07
C THR A 24 2.84 6.43 -4.31
N VAL A 25 2.35 5.77 -3.26
CA VAL A 25 1.57 4.55 -3.38
C VAL A 25 0.29 4.83 -4.18
N SER A 26 -0.01 3.95 -5.13
CA SER A 26 -1.21 4.02 -5.95
C SER A 26 -2.47 3.95 -5.09
N GLU A 27 -3.53 4.64 -5.51
CA GLU A 27 -4.82 4.64 -4.79
C GLU A 27 -5.36 3.22 -4.59
N ASP A 28 -5.35 2.36 -5.61
CA ASP A 28 -5.89 1.00 -5.51
C ASP A 28 -5.14 0.18 -4.43
N ALA A 29 -3.81 0.21 -4.42
CA ALA A 29 -3.02 -0.45 -3.38
C ALA A 29 -3.27 0.14 -1.98
N ALA A 30 -3.36 1.46 -1.86
CA ALA A 30 -3.62 2.11 -0.57
C ALA A 30 -4.98 1.73 0.01
N LEU A 31 -6.02 1.67 -0.84
CA LEU A 31 -7.36 1.25 -0.46
C LEU A 31 -7.40 -0.21 -0.02
N VAL A 32 -6.71 -1.11 -0.74
CA VAL A 32 -6.62 -2.53 -0.37
C VAL A 32 -5.92 -2.69 0.98
N VAL A 33 -4.74 -2.08 1.15
CA VAL A 33 -3.99 -2.16 2.42
C VAL A 33 -4.85 -1.59 3.56
N ALA A 34 -5.47 -0.43 3.38
CA ALA A 34 -6.34 0.18 4.39
C ALA A 34 -7.66 -0.59 4.64
N GLY A 35 -8.03 -1.56 3.80
CA GLY A 35 -9.34 -2.21 3.87
C GLY A 35 -10.51 -1.26 3.57
N MET A 36 -10.26 -0.20 2.80
CA MET A 36 -11.22 0.84 2.48
C MET A 36 -11.81 0.61 1.08
N VAL A 37 -13.12 0.41 0.99
CA VAL A 37 -13.83 0.20 -0.28
C VAL A 37 -13.75 1.47 -1.15
N PRO A 38 -13.48 1.39 -2.46
CA PRO A 38 -13.47 2.55 -3.35
C PRO A 38 -14.73 3.41 -3.24
N LEU A 39 -14.55 4.73 -3.22
CA LEU A 39 -15.63 5.69 -2.96
C LEU A 39 -16.78 5.59 -3.97
N ASP A 40 -16.47 5.37 -5.26
CA ASP A 40 -17.48 5.13 -6.30
C ASP A 40 -18.37 3.94 -5.97
N LEU A 41 -17.77 2.84 -5.53
CA LEU A 41 -18.52 1.64 -5.16
C LEU A 41 -19.40 1.87 -3.92
N LEU A 42 -18.95 2.69 -2.96
CA LEU A 42 -19.76 3.08 -1.79
C LEU A 42 -20.93 4.00 -2.16
N VAL A 43 -20.77 4.86 -3.16
CA VAL A 43 -21.84 5.72 -3.68
C VAL A 43 -22.89 4.89 -4.42
N ASP A 44 -22.43 4.02 -5.34
CA ASP A 44 -23.30 3.09 -6.07
C ASP A 44 -24.04 2.17 -5.10
N GLU A 45 -23.32 1.67 -4.09
CA GLU A 45 -23.88 0.96 -2.96
C GLU A 45 -25.01 1.83 -2.39
N ARG A 46 -24.75 3.04 -1.86
CA ARG A 46 -25.79 3.88 -1.23
C ARG A 46 -27.01 4.17 -2.12
N GLN A 47 -26.83 4.42 -3.41
CA GLN A 47 -27.91 4.80 -4.33
C GLN A 47 -28.91 3.67 -4.62
N SER A 48 -28.49 2.42 -4.52
CA SER A 48 -29.32 1.24 -4.86
C SER A 48 -30.50 0.94 -3.89
N GLY A 49 -30.70 1.74 -2.84
CA GLY A 49 -32.03 1.95 -2.22
C GLY A 49 -32.68 0.87 -1.33
N LEU A 50 -32.54 -0.44 -1.54
CA LEU A 50 -33.32 -1.47 -0.78
C LEU A 50 -32.53 -2.77 -0.56
N THR A 51 -32.72 -3.37 0.63
CA THR A 51 -32.25 -4.68 1.18
C THR A 51 -30.98 -4.73 2.05
N VAL A 52 -31.02 -5.69 2.98
CA VAL A 52 -30.28 -5.85 4.25
C VAL A 52 -28.75 -5.79 4.07
N GLY A 53 -28.08 -5.03 4.96
CA GLY A 53 -26.68 -4.59 4.87
C GLY A 53 -25.56 -5.66 4.79
N GLY A 54 -25.89 -6.94 4.61
CA GLY A 54 -24.93 -8.03 4.38
C GLY A 54 -24.75 -8.40 2.91
N GLU A 55 -25.85 -8.64 2.17
CA GLU A 55 -25.81 -9.09 0.77
C GLU A 55 -25.25 -8.02 -0.17
N ARG A 56 -25.61 -6.76 0.06
CA ARG A 56 -25.09 -5.65 -0.76
C ARG A 56 -23.60 -5.45 -0.55
N ARG A 57 -23.12 -5.56 0.70
CA ARG A 57 -21.69 -5.46 1.01
C ARG A 57 -20.90 -6.56 0.31
N GLU A 58 -21.46 -7.75 0.20
CA GLU A 58 -20.86 -8.85 -0.54
C GLU A 58 -20.75 -8.55 -2.04
N GLY A 59 -21.82 -8.02 -2.64
CA GLY A 59 -21.82 -7.56 -4.03
C GLY A 59 -20.79 -6.44 -4.29
N THR A 60 -20.69 -5.47 -3.39
CA THR A 60 -19.69 -4.40 -3.42
C THR A 60 -18.28 -4.97 -3.37
N ILE A 61 -18.00 -5.90 -2.45
CA ILE A 61 -16.69 -6.55 -2.32
C ILE A 61 -16.36 -7.36 -3.57
N ALA A 62 -17.33 -8.08 -4.15
CA ALA A 62 -17.11 -8.83 -5.38
C ALA A 62 -16.78 -7.92 -6.57
N ARG A 63 -17.44 -6.76 -6.69
CA ARG A 63 -17.11 -5.76 -7.72
C ARG A 63 -15.74 -5.14 -7.47
N TRP A 64 -15.39 -4.87 -6.21
CA TRP A 64 -14.06 -4.39 -5.85
C TRP A 64 -12.96 -5.43 -6.16
N GLN A 65 -13.21 -6.71 -5.88
CA GLN A 65 -12.29 -7.81 -6.21
C GLN A 65 -12.01 -7.85 -7.72
N ARG A 66 -13.05 -7.80 -8.56
CA ARG A 66 -12.85 -7.74 -10.03
C ARG A 66 -12.01 -6.55 -10.47
N ARG A 67 -12.27 -5.36 -9.88
CA ARG A 67 -11.46 -4.17 -10.14
C ARG A 67 -10.02 -4.36 -9.69
N TRP A 68 -9.79 -5.03 -8.57
CA TRP A 68 -8.45 -5.32 -8.07
C TRP A 68 -7.69 -6.32 -8.94
N ASP A 69 -8.38 -7.33 -9.45
CA ASP A 69 -7.81 -8.34 -10.34
C ASP A 69 -7.35 -7.74 -11.69
N GLN A 70 -7.99 -6.65 -12.12
CA GLN A 70 -7.71 -5.95 -13.38
C GLN A 70 -6.83 -4.71 -13.20
N ALA A 71 -6.50 -4.32 -11.97
CA ALA A 71 -5.73 -3.11 -11.71
C ALA A 71 -4.29 -3.22 -12.26
N GLU A 72 -3.86 -2.23 -13.04
CA GLU A 72 -2.49 -2.15 -13.57
C GLU A 72 -1.47 -1.83 -12.47
N ASN A 73 -1.91 -1.03 -11.49
CA ASN A 73 -1.11 -0.56 -10.37
C ASN A 73 -1.24 -1.49 -9.16
N GLY A 74 -0.25 -1.47 -8.27
CA GLY A 74 -0.30 -2.26 -7.04
C GLY A 74 -0.02 -3.75 -7.23
N ARG A 75 0.58 -4.18 -8.35
CA ARG A 75 0.87 -5.61 -8.64
C ARG A 75 1.61 -6.33 -7.51
N TRP A 76 2.54 -5.65 -6.83
CA TRP A 76 3.23 -6.19 -5.66
C TRP A 76 2.25 -6.46 -4.51
N THR A 77 1.44 -5.47 -4.14
CA THR A 77 0.40 -5.61 -3.12
C THR A 77 -0.57 -6.73 -3.47
N ARG A 78 -0.96 -6.88 -4.74
CA ARG A 78 -1.86 -7.96 -5.18
C ARG A 78 -1.26 -9.35 -5.00
N ARG A 79 0.06 -9.48 -5.18
CA ARG A 79 0.77 -10.74 -4.91
C ARG A 79 0.68 -11.14 -3.43
N LEU A 80 0.66 -10.16 -2.52
CA LEU A 80 0.56 -10.39 -1.08
C LEU A 80 -0.89 -10.47 -0.58
N ILE A 81 -1.79 -9.71 -1.18
CA ILE A 81 -3.20 -9.59 -0.83
C ILE A 81 -4.04 -9.86 -2.10
N PRO A 82 -4.15 -11.13 -2.53
CA PRO A 82 -4.90 -11.47 -3.73
C PRO A 82 -6.41 -11.42 -3.49
N GLN A 83 -6.86 -11.78 -2.28
CA GLN A 83 -8.27 -11.86 -1.93
C GLN A 83 -8.64 -10.78 -0.90
N LEU A 84 -9.57 -9.90 -1.27
CA LEU A 84 -9.95 -8.75 -0.45
C LEU A 84 -10.80 -9.17 0.75
N ARG A 85 -11.70 -10.13 0.59
CA ARG A 85 -12.63 -10.52 1.66
C ARG A 85 -11.92 -11.07 2.90
N PRO A 86 -11.01 -12.05 2.79
CA PRO A 86 -10.24 -12.52 3.94
C PRO A 86 -9.36 -11.42 4.55
N TRP A 87 -8.81 -10.55 3.71
CA TRP A 87 -8.00 -9.41 4.15
C TRP A 87 -8.79 -8.43 5.01
N MET A 88 -10.01 -8.08 4.60
CA MET A 88 -10.87 -7.16 5.37
C MET A 88 -11.40 -7.79 6.66
N GLN A 89 -11.58 -9.11 6.70
CA GLN A 89 -12.14 -9.85 7.84
C GLN A 89 -11.08 -10.26 8.88
N ARG A 90 -9.81 -9.92 8.66
CA ARG A 90 -8.73 -10.33 9.56
C ARG A 90 -8.90 -9.70 10.94
N LYS A 91 -8.88 -10.55 11.98
CA LYS A 91 -9.12 -10.14 13.37
C LYS A 91 -7.94 -9.39 14.02
N ARG A 92 -6.73 -9.55 13.48
CA ARG A 92 -5.47 -9.06 14.05
C ARG A 92 -4.56 -8.50 12.95
N GLY A 93 -3.62 -7.66 13.35
CA GLY A 93 -2.58 -7.10 12.48
C GLY A 93 -2.84 -5.64 12.13
N GLN A 94 -2.69 -4.74 13.10
CA GLN A 94 -2.68 -3.30 12.80
C GLN A 94 -1.59 -2.99 11.77
N ILE A 95 -1.87 -2.05 10.87
CA ILE A 95 -0.92 -1.67 9.83
C ILE A 95 -0.09 -0.53 10.36
N ASP A 96 1.09 -0.85 10.83
CA ASP A 96 2.10 0.15 11.13
C ASP A 96 2.83 0.61 9.85
N HIS A 97 3.74 1.56 10.02
CA HIS A 97 4.51 2.12 8.93
C HIS A 97 5.37 1.08 8.20
N TYR A 98 6.00 0.14 8.91
CA TYR A 98 6.88 -0.85 8.32
C TYR A 98 6.10 -1.93 7.57
N LEU A 99 4.97 -2.36 8.12
CA LEU A 99 4.07 -3.28 7.45
C LEU A 99 3.44 -2.62 6.22
N GLY A 100 3.05 -1.35 6.31
CA GLY A 100 2.56 -0.57 5.16
C GLY A 100 3.60 -0.49 4.04
N GLN A 101 4.86 -0.21 4.38
CA GLN A 101 5.98 -0.26 3.44
C GLN A 101 6.11 -1.63 2.77
N LEU A 102 6.13 -2.71 3.55
CA LEU A 102 6.27 -4.07 3.05
C LEU A 102 5.12 -4.44 2.09
N LEU A 103 3.87 -4.21 2.51
CA LEU A 103 2.68 -4.57 1.74
C LEU A 103 2.57 -3.78 0.43
N THR A 104 3.13 -2.58 0.38
CA THR A 104 3.14 -1.74 -0.82
C THR A 104 4.41 -1.89 -1.65
N GLY A 105 5.45 -2.54 -1.12
CA GLY A 105 6.75 -2.64 -1.77
C GLY A 105 7.41 -1.28 -1.95
N HIS A 106 7.11 -0.35 -1.04
CA HIS A 106 7.64 1.02 -1.02
C HIS A 106 8.51 1.23 0.22
N GLY A 107 9.49 2.12 0.12
CA GLY A 107 10.23 2.62 1.28
C GLY A 107 11.67 2.14 1.35
N CYS A 108 12.09 1.63 2.51
CA CYS A 108 13.51 1.41 2.83
C CYS A 108 14.10 0.11 2.26
N PHE A 109 13.37 -0.63 1.44
CA PHE A 109 13.88 -1.88 0.85
C PHE A 109 14.85 -1.59 -0.29
N LYS A 110 16.01 -2.28 -0.30
CA LYS A 110 17.03 -2.18 -1.35
C LYS A 110 16.46 -2.30 -2.77
N GLN A 111 15.52 -3.21 -3.00
CA GLN A 111 14.86 -3.32 -4.31
C GLN A 111 14.11 -2.03 -4.71
N TYR A 112 13.42 -1.37 -3.78
CA TYR A 112 12.76 -0.10 -4.05
C TYR A 112 13.79 1.02 -4.22
N LEU A 113 14.78 1.12 -3.33
CA LEU A 113 15.84 2.13 -3.42
C LEU A 113 16.62 2.02 -4.73
N TYR A 114 16.98 0.81 -5.15
CA TYR A 114 17.65 0.55 -6.43
C TYR A 114 16.80 0.99 -7.63
N ARG A 115 15.49 0.67 -7.62
CA ARG A 115 14.55 1.12 -8.67
C ARG A 115 14.54 2.63 -8.85
N PHE A 116 14.73 3.39 -7.76
CA PHE A 116 14.78 4.86 -7.76
C PHE A 116 16.20 5.43 -7.73
N LYS A 117 17.23 4.60 -7.97
CA LYS A 117 18.65 4.98 -8.03
C LYS A 117 19.19 5.60 -6.73
N HIS A 118 18.67 5.14 -5.60
CA HIS A 118 19.14 5.49 -4.25
C HIS A 118 20.00 4.38 -3.61
N ALA A 119 20.19 3.25 -4.30
CA ALA A 119 21.10 2.18 -3.91
C ALA A 119 21.79 1.61 -5.16
N ASP A 120 23.01 1.09 -5.00
CA ASP A 120 23.82 0.56 -6.10
C ASP A 120 23.34 -0.81 -6.60
N ASP A 121 22.66 -1.56 -5.74
CA ASP A 121 22.19 -2.92 -6.00
C ASP A 121 20.84 -3.20 -5.33
N PRO A 122 20.03 -4.16 -5.82
CA PRO A 122 18.73 -4.49 -5.26
C PRO A 122 18.77 -5.55 -4.13
N TYR A 123 19.95 -6.03 -3.71
CA TYR A 123 20.07 -7.16 -2.80
C TYR A 123 20.09 -6.72 -1.33
N CYS A 124 19.55 -7.58 -0.47
CA CYS A 124 19.58 -7.36 0.97
C CYS A 124 21.01 -7.54 1.50
N SER A 125 21.54 -6.52 2.19
CA SER A 125 22.91 -6.54 2.75
C SER A 125 23.14 -7.63 3.81
N TYR A 126 22.08 -8.20 4.38
CA TYR A 126 22.15 -9.21 5.45
C TYR A 126 21.80 -10.63 5.00
N CYS A 127 21.14 -10.77 3.85
CA CYS A 127 20.44 -11.99 3.49
C CYS A 127 21.24 -12.91 2.55
N GLY A 128 22.48 -12.54 2.22
CA GLY A 128 23.33 -13.26 1.27
C GLY A 128 22.89 -13.10 -0.20
N PRO A 129 23.67 -13.67 -1.15
CA PRO A 129 23.37 -13.57 -2.58
C PRO A 129 22.01 -14.19 -2.92
N GLY A 130 21.12 -13.44 -3.57
CA GLY A 130 19.84 -13.94 -4.09
C GLY A 130 18.60 -13.56 -3.29
N ALA A 131 18.74 -13.09 -2.04
CA ALA A 131 17.60 -12.64 -1.24
C ALA A 131 17.30 -11.16 -1.50
N ARG A 132 16.21 -10.91 -2.24
CA ARG A 132 15.85 -9.56 -2.71
C ARG A 132 14.91 -8.77 -1.77
N LEU A 133 14.28 -9.38 -0.77
CA LEU A 133 13.02 -8.79 -0.25
C LEU A 133 12.67 -8.90 1.23
N LEU A 134 13.49 -9.49 2.10
CA LEU A 134 13.05 -9.71 3.48
C LEU A 134 14.15 -9.32 4.46
N PHE A 135 14.33 -8.03 4.71
CA PHE A 135 14.56 -7.46 6.05
C PHE A 135 14.72 -5.94 5.95
N LEU A 136 14.27 -5.24 7.00
CA LEU A 136 14.48 -3.82 7.21
C LEU A 136 15.99 -3.53 7.15
N SER A 137 16.46 -2.80 6.14
CA SER A 137 17.78 -2.19 6.23
C SER A 137 17.77 -1.24 7.43
N PRO A 138 18.71 -1.34 8.39
CA PRO A 138 18.77 -0.45 9.54
C PRO A 138 19.32 0.89 9.07
N LEU A 139 18.50 1.66 8.37
CA LEU A 139 18.78 3.07 8.10
C LEU A 139 18.23 3.96 9.23
N SER A 140 18.08 3.43 10.45
CA SER A 140 17.64 4.17 11.64
C SER A 140 18.59 4.06 12.83
N SER A 141 19.87 3.73 12.61
CA SER A 141 20.94 3.95 13.58
C SER A 141 21.88 4.98 12.98
N GLY A 142 21.93 6.16 13.60
CA GLY A 142 22.47 7.38 13.00
C GLY A 142 23.85 7.24 12.38
N THR A 143 23.97 7.71 11.14
CA THR A 143 25.20 8.28 10.59
C THR A 143 24.83 9.53 9.80
N ARG A 144 24.57 10.61 10.56
CA ARG A 144 24.87 11.94 10.05
C ARG A 144 26.39 12.07 10.09
N ASP A 145 26.94 12.41 8.93
CA ASP A 145 28.21 13.12 8.75
C ASP A 145 29.52 12.39 9.08
N ALA A 146 30.27 12.05 8.03
CA ALA A 146 31.73 12.09 7.98
C ALA A 146 32.21 11.86 6.54
N ARG A 147 31.98 12.82 5.65
CA ARG A 147 32.85 13.03 4.48
C ARG A 147 33.18 14.51 4.35
N ARG A 148 34.09 14.96 5.22
CA ARG A 148 34.94 16.14 4.99
C ARG A 148 36.40 15.71 5.11
N GLY A 149 37.14 15.97 4.03
CA GLY A 149 38.58 16.24 4.08
C GLY A 149 39.52 15.04 3.94
N GLU A 150 39.97 14.79 2.72
CA GLU A 150 41.34 14.28 2.48
C GLU A 150 42.12 15.43 1.82
N PRO A 151 43.26 15.87 2.37
CA PRO A 151 44.15 16.81 1.70
C PRO A 151 45.05 16.08 0.69
N ARG A 152 45.41 16.81 -0.37
CA ARG A 152 46.45 16.44 -1.34
C ARG A 152 47.84 16.53 -0.72
#